data_AF-A0A1W9V7N8-F1
#
_entry.id   AF-A0A1W9V7N8-F1
#
_cell.length_a   1.000
_cell.length_b   1.000
_cell.length_c   1.000
_cell.angle_alpha   90.00
_cell.angle_beta   90.00
_cell.angle_gamma   90.00
#
_symmetry.space_group_name_H-M   'P 1'
#
loop_
_entity.id
_entity.type
_entity.pdbx_description
1 polymer ?
#
loop_
_entity_poly.entity_id
_entity_poly.type
_entity_poly.pdbx_seq_one_letter_code
_entity_poly.pdbx_strand_id
1 'polypeptide(L)'
;MFPYFALVYIVEGRGTWRSGERRGRQESREVVPGDCFLIIPEVWHSYFPDEKQGWTQYWVLFDGYYAQSLLKQGIFSQREAFFHPGLDYSIIDHFKTMKLMVENNQIPPLPADGTPFN
;
A
#
# COMPACT_ATOMS: atom_id res chain seq x y z
N MET A 1 -14.83 0.41 -8.17
CA MET A 1 -13.73 -0.45 -7.70
C MET A 1 -12.45 0.31 -7.94
N PHE A 2 -11.49 0.26 -7.02
CA PHE A 2 -10.32 1.12 -7.11
C PHE A 2 -9.33 0.55 -8.17
N PRO A 3 -8.91 1.32 -9.18
CA PRO A 3 -8.17 0.78 -10.32
C PRO A 3 -6.65 0.71 -10.10
N TYR A 4 -6.13 1.35 -9.04
CA TYR A 4 -4.69 1.47 -8.79
C TYR A 4 -4.27 0.64 -7.58
N PHE A 5 -2.98 0.36 -7.49
CA PHE A 5 -2.41 -0.16 -6.25
C PHE A 5 -2.29 0.97 -5.24
N ALA A 6 -2.44 0.64 -3.95
CA ALA A 6 -2.07 1.54 -2.87
C ALA A 6 -1.23 0.80 -1.85
N LEU A 7 -0.11 1.38 -1.42
CA LEU A 7 0.61 0.91 -0.24
C LEU A 7 0.31 1.87 0.91
N VAL A 8 -0.14 1.33 2.04
CA VAL A 8 -0.48 2.10 3.23
C VAL A 8 0.35 1.61 4.40
N TYR A 9 0.98 2.53 5.13
CA TYR A 9 1.83 2.24 6.28
C TYR A 9 1.37 3.07 7.49
N ILE A 10 1.04 2.40 8.58
CA ILE A 10 0.50 3.02 9.79
C ILE A 10 1.63 3.27 10.78
N VAL A 11 1.76 4.51 11.24
CA VAL A 11 2.82 4.92 12.17
C VAL A 11 2.32 5.24 13.57
N GLU A 12 1.02 5.57 13.72
CA GLU A 12 0.39 5.87 15.01
C GLU A 12 -1.09 5.50 14.99
N GLY A 13 -1.68 5.28 16.17
CA GLY A 13 -3.10 4.96 16.33
C GLY A 13 -3.43 3.50 16.04
N ARG A 14 -4.70 3.21 15.76
CA ARG A 14 -5.17 1.87 15.40
C ARG A 14 -6.40 1.93 14.50
N GLY A 15 -6.71 0.82 13.85
CA GLY A 15 -7.88 0.71 12.99
C GLY A 15 -8.28 -0.72 12.69
N THR A 16 -9.20 -0.85 11.74
CA THR A 16 -9.59 -2.15 11.19
C THR A 16 -9.29 -2.16 9.71
N TRP A 17 -8.73 -3.26 9.22
CA TRP A 17 -8.56 -3.54 7.81
C TRP A 17 -9.37 -4.77 7.43
N ARG A 18 -10.00 -4.73 6.25
CA ARG A 18 -10.74 -5.83 5.65
C ARG A 18 -10.42 -5.91 4.18
N SER A 19 -10.20 -7.13 3.68
CA SER A 19 -10.08 -7.38 2.25
C SER A 19 -10.49 -8.81 1.90
N GLY A 20 -10.93 -9.02 0.66
CA GLY A 20 -11.36 -10.33 0.20
C GLY A 20 -12.24 -10.27 -1.04
N GLU A 21 -12.87 -11.39 -1.33
CA GLU A 21 -13.90 -11.46 -2.36
C GLU A 21 -15.18 -10.78 -1.89
N ARG A 22 -15.77 -9.93 -2.73
CA ARG A 22 -16.96 -9.14 -2.36
C ARG A 22 -18.16 -10.02 -1.97
N ARG A 23 -18.29 -11.22 -2.54
CA ARG A 23 -19.36 -12.19 -2.25
C ARG A 23 -18.83 -13.47 -1.59
N GLY A 24 -17.57 -13.48 -1.18
CA GLY A 24 -16.88 -14.66 -0.66
C GLY A 24 -16.25 -14.39 0.70
N ARG A 25 -15.14 -15.08 0.98
CA ARG A 25 -14.42 -14.93 2.25
C ARG A 25 -13.73 -13.55 2.31
N GLN A 26 -13.95 -12.85 3.41
CA GLN A 26 -13.26 -11.61 3.77
C GLN A 26 -12.35 -11.88 4.95
N GLU A 27 -11.11 -11.40 4.89
CA GLU A 27 -10.22 -11.33 6.04
C GLU A 27 -10.44 -9.99 6.74
N SER A 28 -10.36 -9.99 8.06
CA SER A 28 -10.42 -8.79 8.90
C SER A 28 -9.27 -8.86 9.89
N ARG A 29 -8.52 -7.77 10.02
CA ARG A 29 -7.40 -7.65 10.95
C ARG A 29 -7.47 -6.30 11.66
N GLU A 30 -7.03 -6.29 12.93
CA GLU A 30 -6.70 -5.04 13.59
C GLU A 30 -5.45 -4.46 12.95
N VAL A 31 -5.41 -3.13 12.83
CA VAL A 31 -4.25 -2.40 12.32
C VAL A 31 -3.63 -1.61 13.46
N VAL A 32 -2.33 -1.77 13.66
CA VAL A 32 -1.53 -1.13 14.70
C VAL A 32 -0.30 -0.45 14.08
N PRO A 33 0.44 0.39 14.83
CA PRO A 33 1.65 1.02 14.33
C PRO A 33 2.69 -0.01 13.89
N GLY A 34 3.30 0.23 12.73
CA GLY A 34 4.24 -0.71 12.09
C GLY A 34 3.57 -1.68 11.12
N ASP A 35 2.22 -1.67 11.00
CA ASP A 35 1.52 -2.44 9.97
C ASP A 35 1.59 -1.75 8.61
N CYS A 36 1.70 -2.59 7.59
CA CYS A 36 1.64 -2.21 6.20
C CYS A 36 0.61 -3.07 5.46
N PHE A 37 -0.16 -2.46 4.57
CA PHE A 37 -1.08 -3.20 3.73
C PHE A 37 -1.16 -2.64 2.31
N LEU A 38 -1.39 -3.56 1.37
CA LEU A 38 -1.53 -3.29 -0.05
C LEU A 38 -3.01 -3.37 -0.46
N ILE A 39 -3.47 -2.32 -1.13
CA ILE A 39 -4.73 -2.33 -1.87
C ILE A 39 -4.42 -2.83 -3.27
N ILE A 40 -5.00 -3.98 -3.62
CA ILE A 40 -4.86 -4.59 -4.95
C ILE A 40 -6.01 -4.10 -5.84
N PRO A 41 -5.75 -3.70 -7.10
CA PRO A 41 -6.78 -3.35 -8.06
C PRO A 41 -7.85 -4.43 -8.14
N GLU A 42 -9.10 -4.01 -8.30
CA GLU A 42 -10.24 -4.91 -8.47
C GLU A 42 -10.54 -5.86 -7.28
N VAL A 43 -9.83 -5.72 -6.17
CA VAL A 43 -10.11 -6.47 -4.93
C VAL A 43 -10.93 -5.59 -3.99
N TRP A 44 -11.99 -6.16 -3.40
CA TRP A 44 -12.77 -5.45 -2.39
C TRP A 44 -11.93 -5.26 -1.13
N HIS A 45 -12.02 -4.07 -0.55
CA HIS A 45 -11.32 -3.69 0.66
C HIS A 45 -12.13 -2.65 1.43
N SER A 46 -11.90 -2.57 2.73
CA SER A 46 -12.43 -1.55 3.63
C SER A 46 -11.45 -1.38 4.77
N TYR A 47 -11.08 -0.14 5.09
CA TYR A 47 -10.22 0.14 6.22
C TYR A 47 -10.60 1.50 6.81
N PHE A 48 -10.51 1.61 8.12
CA PHE A 48 -10.88 2.82 8.84
C PHE A 48 -10.20 2.85 10.22
N PRO A 49 -9.84 4.04 10.72
CA PRO A 49 -9.28 4.18 12.06
C PRO A 49 -10.34 3.94 13.14
N ASP A 50 -9.89 3.64 14.35
CA ASP A 50 -10.70 3.70 15.56
C ASP A 50 -11.19 5.13 15.79
N GLU A 51 -12.49 5.32 16.03
CA GLU A 51 -13.13 6.64 16.15
C GLU A 51 -12.54 7.50 17.27
N LYS A 52 -11.96 6.90 18.33
CA LYS A 52 -11.45 7.64 19.47
C LYS A 52 -10.02 8.12 19.28
N GLN A 53 -9.19 7.36 18.58
CA GLN A 53 -7.74 7.61 18.50
C GLN A 53 -7.28 8.03 17.10
N GLY A 54 -8.06 7.75 16.06
CA GLY A 54 -7.59 7.97 14.70
C GLY A 54 -6.40 7.07 14.34
N TRP A 55 -5.72 7.43 13.25
CA TRP A 55 -4.40 6.91 12.93
C TRP A 55 -3.58 7.94 12.14
N THR A 56 -2.26 7.79 12.17
CA THR A 56 -1.36 8.50 11.27
C THR A 56 -0.86 7.50 10.23
N GLN A 57 -1.05 7.80 8.95
CA GLN A 57 -0.67 6.92 7.84
C GLN A 57 0.19 7.65 6.81
N TYR A 58 1.14 6.93 6.24
CA TYR A 58 1.74 7.24 4.94
C TYR A 58 1.08 6.37 3.88
N TRP A 59 0.84 6.93 2.69
CA TRP A 59 0.30 6.17 1.58
C TRP A 59 0.83 6.68 0.25
N VAL A 60 0.88 5.78 -0.72
CA VAL A 60 1.19 6.09 -2.11
C VAL A 60 0.30 5.28 -3.02
N LEU A 61 -0.17 5.92 -4.09
CA LEU A 61 -0.87 5.28 -5.19
C LEU A 61 0.09 5.06 -6.34
N PHE A 62 0.07 3.86 -6.90
CA PHE A 62 0.95 3.50 -8.00
C PHE A 62 0.28 2.50 -8.93
N ASP A 63 0.83 2.41 -10.13
CA ASP A 63 0.45 1.46 -11.16
C ASP A 63 1.66 1.17 -12.05
N GLY A 64 1.51 0.22 -12.96
CA GLY A 64 2.51 -0.08 -13.98
C GLY A 64 2.87 -1.55 -14.04
N TYR A 65 3.64 -1.89 -15.09
CA TYR A 65 4.00 -3.26 -15.40
C TYR A 65 4.69 -3.99 -14.24
N TYR A 66 5.58 -3.31 -13.52
CA TYR A 66 6.34 -3.93 -12.43
C TYR A 66 5.45 -4.33 -11.26
N ALA A 67 4.54 -3.47 -10.82
CA ALA A 67 3.56 -3.78 -9.77
C ALA A 67 2.69 -5.00 -10.14
N GLN A 68 2.22 -5.03 -11.39
CA GLN A 68 1.46 -6.16 -11.93
C GLN A 68 2.30 -7.45 -11.98
N SER A 69 3.59 -7.35 -12.31
CA SER A 69 4.52 -8.48 -12.32
C SER A 69 4.72 -9.05 -10.92
N LEU A 70 4.91 -8.21 -9.91
CA LEU A 70 5.07 -8.64 -8.51
C LEU A 70 3.81 -9.37 -7.99
N LEU A 71 2.62 -8.90 -8.37
CA LEU A 71 1.36 -9.60 -8.10
C LEU A 71 1.31 -10.97 -8.78
N LYS A 72 1.66 -11.05 -10.07
CA LYS A 72 1.68 -12.32 -10.83
C LYS A 72 2.70 -13.33 -10.30
N GLN A 73 3.83 -12.85 -9.80
CA GLN A 73 4.87 -13.67 -9.19
C GLN A 73 4.51 -14.15 -7.77
N GLY A 74 3.39 -13.67 -7.22
CA GLY A 74 2.96 -14.00 -5.86
C GLY A 74 3.80 -13.33 -4.77
N ILE A 75 4.68 -12.38 -5.13
CA ILE A 75 5.40 -11.55 -4.15
C ILE A 75 4.42 -10.65 -3.40
N PHE A 76 3.41 -10.15 -4.12
CA PHE A 76 2.22 -9.58 -3.54
C PHE A 76 1.07 -10.54 -3.78
N SER A 77 0.66 -11.30 -2.77
CA SER A 77 -0.56 -12.10 -2.84
C SER A 77 -1.64 -11.48 -1.97
N GLN A 78 -2.91 -11.78 -2.24
CA GLN A 78 -4.01 -11.31 -1.37
C GLN A 78 -3.86 -11.80 0.08
N ARG A 79 -3.14 -12.91 0.30
CA ARG A 79 -2.79 -13.46 1.63
C ARG A 79 -1.67 -12.67 2.32
N GLU A 80 -0.79 -12.05 1.54
CA GLU A 80 0.36 -11.26 2.00
C GLU A 80 0.14 -9.75 1.85
N ALA A 81 -1.06 -9.34 1.43
CA ALA A 81 -1.45 -7.94 1.30
C ALA A 81 -1.52 -7.20 2.64
N PHE A 82 -1.29 -7.89 3.76
CA PHE A 82 -1.18 -7.32 5.10
C PHE A 82 0.04 -7.92 5.80
N PHE A 83 0.99 -7.08 6.22
CA PHE A 83 2.24 -7.49 6.84
C PHE A 83 2.72 -6.48 7.88
N HIS A 84 3.57 -6.92 8.81
CA HIS A 84 4.06 -6.12 9.94
C HIS A 84 5.59 -6.01 9.88
N PRO A 85 6.15 -5.06 9.10
CA PRO A 85 7.59 -4.80 9.12
C PRO A 85 8.06 -4.17 10.45
N GLY A 86 7.13 -3.67 11.28
CA GLY A 86 7.44 -2.90 12.48
C GLY A 86 7.67 -1.43 12.15
N LEU A 87 7.85 -0.60 13.19
CA LEU A 87 8.12 0.82 13.01
C LEU A 87 9.55 1.06 12.54
N ASP A 88 9.71 1.21 11.22
CA ASP A 88 10.96 1.52 10.56
C ASP A 88 10.94 2.94 9.95
N TYR A 89 11.85 3.79 10.42
CA TYR A 89 12.01 5.16 9.92
C TYR A 89 12.53 5.22 8.49
N SER A 90 13.27 4.20 8.03
CA SER A 90 13.72 4.14 6.64
C SER A 90 12.53 4.03 5.70
N ILE A 91 11.49 3.25 6.04
CA ILE A 91 10.25 3.17 5.25
C ILE A 91 9.57 4.55 5.18
N ILE A 92 9.50 5.25 6.31
CA ILE A 92 8.96 6.61 6.39
C ILE A 92 9.74 7.57 5.47
N ASP A 93 11.06 7.47 5.46
CA ASP A 93 11.92 8.32 4.66
C ASP A 93 11.75 8.03 3.15
N HIS A 94 11.49 6.78 2.74
CA HIS A 94 11.11 6.48 1.36
C HIS A 94 9.79 7.16 0.98
N PHE A 95 8.76 7.13 1.84
CA PHE A 95 7.50 7.85 1.59
C PHE A 95 7.70 9.36 1.45
N LYS A 96 8.48 9.97 2.36
CA LYS A 96 8.82 11.40 2.28
C LYS A 96 9.59 11.72 1.01
N THR A 97 10.53 10.88 0.62
CA THR A 97 11.31 11.05 -0.62
C THR A 97 10.38 11.02 -1.83
N MET A 98 9.50 10.02 -1.94
CA MET A 98 8.51 9.95 -3.02
C MET A 98 7.63 11.20 -3.07
N LYS A 99 7.14 11.68 -1.92
CA LYS A 99 6.36 12.91 -1.83
C LYS A 99 7.14 14.12 -2.37
N LEU A 100 8.38 14.30 -1.94
CA LEU A 100 9.24 15.40 -2.40
C LEU A 100 9.52 15.32 -3.91
N MET A 101 9.74 14.11 -4.45
CA MET A 101 9.95 13.93 -5.89
C MET A 101 8.71 14.34 -6.70
N VAL A 102 7.51 14.02 -6.22
CA VAL A 102 6.25 14.44 -6.84
C VAL A 102 6.08 15.96 -6.75
N GLU A 103 6.27 16.55 -5.58
CA GLU A 103 6.13 18.00 -5.35
C GLU A 103 7.12 18.83 -6.18
N ASN A 104 8.33 18.32 -6.38
CA ASN A 104 9.37 19.00 -7.15
C ASN A 104 9.37 18.66 -8.65
N ASN A 105 8.40 17.88 -9.15
CA ASN A 105 8.37 17.36 -10.52
C ASN A 105 9.68 16.64 -10.93
N GLN A 106 10.28 15.90 -9.99
CA GLN A 106 11.51 15.14 -10.17
C GLN A 106 11.26 13.64 -10.40
N ILE A 107 10.06 13.27 -10.85
CA ILE A 107 9.77 11.89 -11.24
C ILE A 107 10.55 11.62 -12.53
N PRO A 108 11.52 10.70 -12.55
CA PRO A 108 12.24 10.37 -13.77
C PRO A 108 11.25 9.87 -14.83
N PRO A 109 11.42 10.27 -16.11
CA PRO A 109 10.56 9.77 -17.17
C PRO A 109 10.68 8.26 -17.25
N LEU A 110 9.55 7.58 -17.43
CA LEU A 110 9.55 6.15 -17.69
C LEU A 110 10.43 5.85 -18.91
N PRO A 111 11.24 4.77 -18.87
CA PRO A 111 11.99 4.34 -20.05
C PRO A 111 11.05 4.20 -21.25
N ALA A 112 11.44 4.75 -22.39
CA ALA A 112 10.59 4.78 -23.59
C ALA A 112 10.24 3.37 -24.12
N ASP A 113 11.02 2.37 -23.72
CA ASP A 113 10.84 0.95 -24.06
C ASP A 113 10.04 0.17 -23.00
N GLY A 114 9.56 0.83 -21.94
CA GLY A 114 8.80 0.21 -20.86
C GLY A 114 9.65 -0.71 -19.95
N THR A 115 10.97 -0.66 -20.06
CA THR A 115 11.85 -1.41 -19.16
C THR A 115 11.76 -0.86 -17.73
N PRO A 116 11.94 -1.69 -16.69
CA PRO A 116 12.00 -1.22 -15.31
C PRO A 116 13.20 -0.29 -15.11
N PHE A 117 13.13 0.64 -14.16
CA PHE A 117 14.33 1.29 -13.64
C PHE A 117 15.18 0.21 -12.94
N ASN A 118 16.37 -0.05 -13.48
CA ASN A 118 17.37 -0.93 -12.87
C ASN A 118 17.96 -0.32 -11.60
#